data_AF-M6GMX9-F1
#
_entry.id   AF-M6GMX9-F1
#
_cell.length_a   1.000
_cell.length_b   1.000
_cell.length_c   1.000
_cell.angle_alpha   90.00
_cell.angle_beta   90.00
_cell.angle_gamma   90.00
#
_symmetry.space_group_name_H-M   'P 1'
#
loop_
_entity.id
_entity.type
_entity.pdbx_description
1 polymer ?
#
loop_
_entity_poly.entity_id
_entity_poly.type
_entity_poly.pdbx_seq_one_letter_code
_entity_poly.pdbx_strand_id
1 'polypeptide(L)'
;MNIPILSEEDSEKKDVSKLQTVWILDPIDGTREFIHKNPEFAISLGLSILGKAVLGVVFNPVTLELIYGAEDLGVVYQKLENIPDFFQLNSRTLQKY
;
A
#
# COMPACT_ATOMS: atom_id res chain seq x y z
N MET A 1 12.15 -13.35 -4.43
CA MET A 1 12.36 -12.95 -3.02
C MET A 1 11.03 -13.01 -2.31
N ASN A 2 10.98 -13.55 -1.08
CA ASN A 2 9.78 -13.49 -0.26
C ASN A 2 9.93 -12.31 0.70
N ILE A 3 9.22 -11.21 0.42
CA ILE A 3 9.26 -10.01 1.27
C ILE A 3 8.15 -10.15 2.32
N PRO A 4 8.46 -10.03 3.62
CA PRO A 4 7.45 -10.12 4.66
C PRO A 4 6.43 -8.99 4.56
N ILE A 5 5.20 -9.28 4.97
CA ILE A 5 4.11 -8.31 5.10
C ILE A 5 3.87 -8.10 6.59
N LEU A 6 3.71 -6.85 7.00
CA LEU A 6 3.21 -6.41 8.30
C LEU A 6 1.82 -5.83 8.07
N SER A 7 0.80 -6.44 8.67
CA SER A 7 -0.58 -5.98 8.58
C SER A 7 -1.05 -5.40 9.91
N GLU A 8 -1.90 -4.39 9.88
CA GLU A 8 -2.62 -3.90 11.10
C GLU A 8 -3.42 -5.04 11.75
N GLU A 9 -4.02 -5.90 10.91
CA GLU A 9 -4.83 -7.06 11.30
C GLU A 9 -4.01 -8.33 11.65
N ASP A 10 -2.68 -8.25 11.70
CA ASP A 10 -1.86 -9.39 12.13
C ASP A 10 -2.07 -9.67 13.64
N SER A 11 -2.35 -10.93 13.99
CA SER A 11 -2.51 -11.35 15.39
C SER A 11 -1.20 -11.42 16.17
N GLU A 12 -0.06 -11.55 15.48
CA GLU A 12 1.27 -11.66 16.08
C GLU A 12 2.11 -10.41 15.78
N LYS A 13 2.76 -9.87 16.82
CA LYS A 13 3.71 -8.77 16.66
C LYS A 13 5.00 -9.29 16.03
N LYS A 14 5.26 -8.88 14.79
CA LYS A 14 6.54 -9.12 14.11
C LYS A 14 7.61 -8.16 14.62
N ASP A 15 8.82 -8.67 14.85
CA ASP A 15 9.98 -7.83 15.16
C ASP A 15 10.47 -7.11 13.89
N VAL A 16 9.88 -5.95 13.64
CA VAL A 16 10.15 -5.11 12.46
C VAL A 16 11.58 -4.58 12.42
N SER A 17 12.30 -4.54 13.55
CA SER A 17 13.65 -3.98 13.63
C SER A 17 14.69 -4.77 12.82
N LYS A 18 14.39 -6.03 12.51
CA LYS A 18 15.27 -6.93 11.74
C LYS A 18 14.92 -6.98 10.25
N LEU A 19 13.82 -6.35 9.85
CA LEU A 19 13.34 -6.42 8.47
C LEU A 19 14.02 -5.33 7.64
N GLN A 20 14.93 -5.75 6.76
CA GLN A 20 15.55 -4.84 5.80
C GLN A 20 14.58 -4.39 4.72
N THR A 21 13.63 -5.24 4.33
CA THR A 21 12.61 -4.93 3.33
C THR A 21 11.29 -5.50 3.84
N VAL A 22 10.24 -4.68 3.88
CA VAL A 22 8.92 -5.09 4.41
C VAL A 22 7.80 -4.34 3.71
N TRP A 23 6.75 -5.07 3.37
CA TRP A 23 5.46 -4.51 2.99
C TRP A 23 4.66 -4.18 4.24
N ILE A 24 4.06 -3.00 4.29
CA ILE A 24 3.18 -2.55 5.37
C ILE A 24 1.79 -2.39 4.76
N LEU A 25 0.81 -3.13 5.27
CA LEU A 25 -0.54 -3.20 4.74
C LEU A 25 -1.54 -2.77 5.82
N ASP A 26 -2.41 -1.85 5.48
CA ASP A 26 -3.69 -1.65 6.16
C ASP A 26 -4.79 -2.05 5.15
N PRO A 27 -5.46 -3.20 5.37
CA PRO A 27 -6.52 -3.65 4.48
C PRO A 27 -7.74 -2.73 4.48
N ILE A 28 -8.01 -2.02 5.58
CA ILE A 28 -9.20 -1.16 5.75
C ILE A 28 -8.82 0.06 6.62
N ASP A 29 -8.16 1.03 6.01
CA ASP A 29 -7.97 2.35 6.60
C ASP A 29 -9.30 3.12 6.53
N GLY A 30 -9.89 3.44 7.68
CA GLY A 30 -11.27 3.92 7.80
C GLY A 30 -12.27 2.82 8.17
N THR A 31 -11.90 1.92 9.10
CA THR A 31 -12.75 0.80 9.57
C THR A 31 -14.14 1.24 10.00
N ARG A 32 -14.26 2.41 10.65
CA ARG A 32 -15.55 2.94 11.10
C ARG A 32 -16.42 3.31 9.90
N GLU A 33 -15.86 3.97 8.91
CA GLU A 33 -16.52 4.36 7.68
C GLU A 33 -16.93 3.12 6.89
N PHE A 34 -16.06 2.10 6.82
CA PHE A 34 -16.38 0.79 6.25
C PHE A 34 -17.59 0.12 6.92
N ILE A 35 -17.61 0.05 8.25
CA ILE A 35 -18.74 -0.51 9.03
C ILE A 35 -20.04 0.24 8.75
N HIS A 36 -19.98 1.57 8.64
CA HIS A 36 -21.14 2.42 8.34
C HIS A 36 -21.52 2.44 6.86
N LYS A 37 -20.80 1.70 5.99
CA LYS A 37 -20.99 1.69 4.53
C LYS A 37 -20.81 3.08 3.89
N ASN A 38 -19.99 3.92 4.50
CA ASN A 38 -19.53 5.16 3.89
C ASN A 38 -18.38 4.82 2.94
N PRO A 39 -18.32 5.46 1.76
CA PRO A 39 -17.27 5.17 0.78
C PRO A 39 -15.90 5.76 1.18
N GLU A 40 -15.76 6.34 2.37
CA GLU A 40 -14.56 7.01 2.85
C GLU A 40 -13.62 6.04 3.58
N PHE A 41 -13.21 4.97 2.88
CA PHE A 41 -12.18 4.03 3.34
C PHE A 41 -11.24 3.67 2.20
N ALA A 42 -10.06 3.16 2.53
CA ALA A 42 -9.07 2.76 1.54
C ALA A 42 -8.28 1.53 1.99
N ILE A 43 -7.65 0.89 1.00
CA ILE A 43 -6.55 -0.06 1.20
C ILE A 43 -5.26 0.75 1.11
N SER A 44 -4.43 0.70 2.14
CA SER A 44 -3.14 1.40 2.19
C SER A 44 -1.99 0.38 2.16
N LEU A 45 -1.07 0.53 1.22
CA LEU A 45 0.09 -0.35 1.05
C LEU A 45 1.37 0.48 0.92
N GLY A 46 2.34 0.21 1.79
CA GLY A 46 3.67 0.82 1.75
C GLY A 46 4.77 -0.21 1.60
N LEU A 47 5.84 0.15 0.91
CA LEU A 47 7.10 -0.61 0.93
C LEU A 47 8.14 0.19 1.71
N SER A 48 8.74 -0.46 2.71
CA SER A 48 9.88 0.08 3.43
C SER A 48 11.13 -0.73 3.11
N ILE A 49 12.22 -0.03 2.81
CA ILE A 49 13.56 -0.59 2.56
C ILE A 49 14.56 0.14 3.45
N LEU A 50 15.27 -0.62 4.28
CA LEU A 50 16.22 -0.15 5.30
C LEU A 50 15.61 0.96 6.17
N GLY A 51 14.34 0.79 6.54
CA GLY A 51 13.57 1.74 7.34
C GLY A 51 13.10 2.98 6.60
N LYS A 52 13.30 3.08 5.28
CA LYS A 52 12.83 4.21 4.44
C LYS A 52 11.63 3.80 3.61
N ALA A 53 10.59 4.63 3.58
CA ALA A 53 9.47 4.46 2.66
C ALA A 53 9.93 4.70 1.21
N VAL A 54 9.79 3.70 0.35
CA VAL A 54 10.21 3.77 -1.07
C VAL A 54 9.05 3.75 -2.05
N LEU A 55 7.90 3.22 -1.63
CA LEU A 55 6.66 3.15 -2.41
C LEU A 55 5.47 3.30 -1.46
N GLY A 56 4.43 4.01 -1.92
CA GLY A 56 3.12 4.03 -1.28
C GLY A 56 2.00 3.87 -2.31
N VAL A 57 0.93 3.21 -1.91
CA VAL A 57 -0.30 3.02 -2.67
C VAL A 57 -1.48 3.20 -1.72
N VAL A 58 -2.48 3.98 -2.13
CA VAL A 58 -3.77 4.15 -1.46
C VAL A 58 -4.84 3.89 -2.51
N PHE A 59 -5.71 2.93 -2.25
CA PHE A 59 -6.76 2.54 -3.19
C PHE A 59 -8.11 2.50 -2.50
N ASN A 60 -9.06 3.28 -3.01
CA ASN A 60 -10.45 3.20 -2.60
C ASN A 60 -11.24 2.32 -3.59
N PRO A 61 -11.69 1.12 -3.17
CA PRO A 61 -12.36 0.18 -4.09
C PRO A 61 -13.78 0.62 -4.47
N VAL A 62 -14.41 1.52 -3.71
CA VAL A 62 -15.76 2.01 -3.99
C VAL A 62 -15.72 3.18 -4.97
N THR A 63 -14.84 4.14 -4.74
CA THR A 63 -14.69 5.29 -5.63
C THR A 63 -13.78 5.00 -6.82
N LEU A 64 -13.07 3.87 -6.84
CA LEU A 64 -12.09 3.50 -7.85
C LEU A 64 -10.95 4.52 -7.98
N GLU A 65 -10.58 5.14 -6.86
CA GLU A 65 -9.50 6.12 -6.81
C GLU A 65 -8.22 5.46 -6.34
N LEU A 66 -7.19 5.59 -7.16
CA LEU A 66 -5.89 5.03 -6.92
C LEU A 66 -4.87 6.17 -6.84
N ILE A 67 -4.18 6.26 -5.70
CA ILE A 67 -3.05 7.16 -5.50
C ILE A 67 -1.84 6.30 -5.26
N TYR A 68 -0.73 6.58 -5.93
CA TYR A 68 0.52 5.89 -5.69
C TYR A 68 1.71 6.80 -5.92
N GLY A 69 2.84 6.46 -5.32
CA GLY A 69 4.05 7.22 -5.51
C GLY A 69 5.31 6.51 -5.08
N ALA A 70 6.41 6.88 -5.72
CA ALA A 70 7.77 6.43 -5.44
C ALA A 70 8.73 7.60 -5.70
N GLU A 71 9.96 7.50 -5.18
CA GLU A 71 10.95 8.60 -5.23
C GLU A 71 11.17 9.16 -6.65
N ASP A 72 11.24 8.31 -7.67
CA ASP A 72 11.48 8.69 -9.06
C ASP A 72 10.20 8.94 -9.88
N LEU A 73 9.04 8.69 -9.29
CA LEU A 73 7.74 8.80 -9.94
C LEU A 73 6.95 10.03 -9.46
N GLY A 74 7.28 10.57 -8.30
CA GLY A 74 6.43 11.52 -7.60
C GLY A 74 5.14 10.84 -7.13
N VAL A 75 4.05 11.61 -7.06
CA VAL A 75 2.71 11.10 -6.70
C VAL A 75 1.81 11.16 -7.92
N VAL A 76 1.11 10.06 -8.18
CA VAL A 76 0.16 9.91 -9.27
C VAL A 76 -1.21 9.66 -8.68
N TYR A 77 -2.22 10.35 -9.21
CA TYR A 77 -3.63 10.07 -8.97
C TYR A 77 -4.24 9.50 -10.26
N GLN A 78 -5.04 8.45 -10.12
CA GLN A 78 -5.76 7.83 -11.21
C GLN A 78 -7.17 7.44 -10.76
N LYS A 79 -8.18 7.84 -11.54
CA LYS A 79 -9.54 7.30 -11.45
C LYS A 79 -9.64 6.10 -12.37
N LEU A 80 -9.96 4.93 -11.84
CA LEU A 80 -10.11 3.70 -12.62
C LEU A 80 -11.55 3.53 -13.10
N GLU A 81 -11.73 2.80 -14.20
CA GLU A 81 -13.05 2.43 -14.72
C GLU A 81 -13.64 1.20 -14.01
N ASN A 82 -12.76 0.31 -13.54
CA ASN A 82 -13.10 -0.91 -12.80
C ASN A 82 -11.96 -1.29 -11.85
N ILE A 83 -12.24 -2.22 -10.92
CA ILE A 83 -11.20 -2.84 -10.09
C ILE A 83 -10.32 -3.70 -11.02
N PRO A 84 -9.01 -3.47 -11.08
CA PRO A 84 -8.12 -4.27 -11.92
C PRO A 84 -7.76 -5.58 -11.20
N ASP A 85 -7.56 -6.66 -11.96
CA ASP A 85 -7.00 -7.91 -11.42
C ASP A 85 -5.55 -7.71 -10.94
N PHE A 86 -4.81 -6.82 -11.60
CA PHE A 86 -3.41 -6.53 -11.31
C PHE A 86 -3.09 -5.04 -11.51
N PHE A 87 -2.20 -4.53 -10.66
CA PHE A 87 -1.61 -3.19 -10.82
C PHE A 87 -0.09 -3.33 -10.92
N GLN A 88 0.51 -2.67 -11.92
CA GLN A 88 1.95 -2.68 -12.13
C GLN A 88 2.50 -1.26 -12.10
N LEU A 89 3.58 -1.08 -11.35
CA LEU A 89 4.30 0.18 -11.24
C LEU A 89 5.71 0.02 -11.77
N ASN A 90 6.11 0.92 -12.68
CA ASN A 90 7.45 0.95 -13.24
C ASN A 90 8.25 2.07 -12.57
N SER A 91 9.14 1.70 -11.64
CA SER A 91 10.05 2.61 -10.95
C SER A 91 11.48 2.05 -11.02
N ARG A 92 12.44 2.90 -11.38
CA ARG A 92 13.87 2.58 -11.34
C ARG A 92 14.37 2.44 -9.91
N THR A 93 13.74 3.13 -8.95
CA THR A 93 14.05 3.00 -7.52
C THR A 93 13.74 1.60 -7.02
N LEU A 94 12.63 1.01 -7.44
CA LEU A 94 12.26 -0.37 -7.08
C LEU A 94 13.15 -1.43 -7.74
N GLN A 95 13.80 -1.13 -8.86
CA GLN A 95 14.72 -2.06 -9.55
C GLN A 95 16.12 -2.12 -8.92
N LYS A 96 16.44 -1.22 -7.97
CA LYS A 96 17.76 -1.16 -7.30
C LYS A 96 17.87 -2.09 -6.09
N TYR A 97 16.77 -2.71 -5.69
CA TYR A 97 16.64 -3.55 -4.49
C TYR A 97 16.08 -4.91 -4.87
#